data_AF-R9MLS1-F1
#
_entry.id   AF-R9MLS1-F1
#
_cell.length_a   1.000
_cell.length_b   1.000
_cell.length_c   1.000
_cell.angle_alpha   90.00
_cell.angle_beta   90.00
_cell.angle_gamma   90.00
#
_symmetry.space_group_name_H-M   'P 1'
#
loop_
_entity.id
_entity.type
_entity.pdbx_description
1 polymer ?
#
loop_
_entity_poly.entity_id
_entity_poly.type
_entity_poly.pdbx_seq_one_letter_code
_entity_poly.pdbx_strand_id
1 'polypeptide(L)'
;MDNLTRLDNLLDMDPLLLMEHLRKEVDLRFPDGIDTETGKMEAVQMLNKAAAYVCYFKEMETLARITKRDRKRQGCGKEEFDRILGVEEVMEAYKRIAEMHYDAITRMLYTKKLMLEETRMLGKTV
;
A
#
# COMPACT_ATOMS: atom_id res chain seq x y z
N MET A 1 -5.31 -29.81 -16.75
CA MET A 1 -6.17 -28.63 -16.96
C MET A 1 -5.46 -27.46 -16.32
N ASP A 2 -4.82 -26.67 -17.18
CA ASP A 2 -4.00 -25.51 -16.90
C ASP A 2 -4.80 -24.37 -16.26
N ASN A 3 -4.28 -23.80 -15.17
CA ASN A 3 -4.73 -22.49 -14.67
C ASN A 3 -3.66 -21.74 -13.85
N LEU A 4 -2.39 -22.19 -13.86
CA LEU A 4 -1.32 -21.64 -13.01
C LEU A 4 -0.20 -20.91 -13.78
N THR A 5 -0.31 -20.79 -15.11
CA THR A 5 0.75 -20.28 -16.01
C THR A 5 0.46 -18.90 -16.63
N ARG A 6 -0.37 -18.06 -15.99
CA ARG A 6 -0.77 -16.74 -16.57
C ARG A 6 -0.76 -15.55 -15.60
N LEU A 7 0.02 -15.62 -14.51
CA LEU A 7 0.13 -14.55 -13.49
C LEU A 7 1.54 -13.94 -13.39
N ASP A 8 2.42 -14.16 -14.37
CA ASP A 8 3.86 -13.93 -14.19
C ASP A 8 4.29 -12.44 -14.12
N ASN A 9 3.40 -11.47 -14.41
CA ASN A 9 3.73 -10.05 -14.28
C ASN A 9 2.47 -9.17 -14.09
N LEU A 10 2.34 -8.53 -12.92
CA LEU A 10 1.25 -7.59 -12.64
C LEU A 10 1.19 -6.43 -13.64
N LEU A 11 2.34 -6.09 -14.26
CA LEU A 11 2.41 -5.01 -15.25
C LEU A 11 1.73 -5.35 -16.58
N ASP A 12 1.49 -6.63 -16.84
CA ASP A 12 0.87 -7.12 -18.07
C ASP A 12 -0.63 -7.40 -17.90
N MET A 13 -1.16 -7.25 -16.69
CA MET A 13 -2.58 -7.39 -16.42
C MET A 13 -3.40 -6.25 -17.05
N ASP A 14 -4.68 -6.55 -17.30
CA ASP A 14 -5.69 -5.51 -17.52
C ASP A 14 -5.85 -4.67 -16.24
N PRO A 15 -5.97 -3.33 -16.34
CA PRO A 15 -6.08 -2.46 -15.16
C PRO A 15 -7.24 -2.80 -14.22
N LEU A 16 -8.40 -3.21 -14.74
CA LEU A 16 -9.54 -3.57 -13.90
C LEU A 16 -9.28 -4.88 -13.17
N LEU A 17 -8.73 -5.88 -13.87
CA LEU A 17 -8.35 -7.16 -13.25
C LEU A 17 -7.25 -6.98 -12.21
N LEU A 18 -6.27 -6.10 -12.48
CA LEU A 18 -5.24 -5.74 -11.51
C LEU A 18 -5.86 -5.10 -10.27
N MET A 19 -6.77 -4.14 -10.44
CA MET A 19 -7.45 -3.48 -9.32
C MET A 19 -8.24 -4.49 -8.47
N GLU A 20 -8.96 -5.43 -9.10
CA GLU A 20 -9.69 -6.48 -8.40
C GLU A 20 -8.78 -7.47 -7.67
N HIS A 21 -7.64 -7.80 -8.28
CA HIS A 21 -6.63 -8.66 -7.67
C HIS A 21 -6.03 -7.97 -6.43
N LEU A 22 -5.54 -6.75 -6.56
CA LEU A 22 -4.97 -5.99 -5.45
C LEU A 22 -6.00 -5.75 -4.34
N ARG A 23 -7.29 -5.61 -4.65
CA ARG A 23 -8.34 -5.46 -3.63
C ARG A 23 -8.44 -6.68 -2.71
N LYS A 24 -8.11 -7.87 -3.22
CA LYS A 24 -8.16 -9.13 -2.47
C LYS A 24 -6.87 -9.38 -1.71
N GLU A 25 -5.72 -9.03 -2.30
CA GLU A 25 -4.40 -9.31 -1.74
C GLU A 25 -3.95 -8.24 -0.73
N VAL A 26 -4.30 -6.97 -0.93
CA VAL A 26 -3.91 -5.87 -0.04
C VAL A 26 -4.79 -5.87 1.20
N ASP A 27 -4.36 -6.64 2.19
CA ASP A 27 -4.96 -6.68 3.52
C ASP A 27 -4.33 -5.61 4.43
N LEU A 28 -4.81 -4.38 4.28
CA LEU A 28 -4.56 -3.27 5.19
C LEU A 28 -5.81 -2.94 5.97
N ARG A 29 -5.70 -2.95 7.30
CA ARG A 29 -6.79 -2.62 8.22
C ARG A 29 -6.31 -1.61 9.25
N PHE A 30 -7.22 -0.75 9.65
CA PHE A 30 -7.00 0.09 10.82
C PHE A 30 -7.13 -0.77 12.09
N PRO A 31 -6.19 -0.66 13.03
CA PRO A 31 -6.35 -1.27 14.35
C PRO A 31 -7.53 -0.63 15.07
N ASP A 32 -8.33 -1.44 15.79
CA ASP A 32 -9.49 -0.96 16.54
C ASP A 32 -9.10 -0.06 17.73
N GLY A 33 -7.86 -0.20 18.22
CA GLY A 33 -7.28 0.63 19.26
C GLY A 33 -5.90 0.14 19.72
N ILE A 34 -5.17 0.96 20.49
CA ILE A 34 -3.82 0.65 20.98
C ILE A 34 -3.68 0.78 22.50
N ASP A 35 -4.80 0.63 23.20
CA ASP A 35 -4.84 0.70 24.67
C ASP A 35 -4.33 -0.58 25.34
N THR A 36 -4.36 -1.71 24.63
CA THR A 36 -3.85 -3.01 25.09
C THR A 36 -2.52 -3.34 24.42
N GLU A 37 -1.72 -4.20 25.03
CA GLU A 37 -0.48 -4.69 24.41
C GLU A 37 -0.75 -5.42 23.08
N THR A 38 -1.84 -6.19 23.00
CA THR A 38 -2.27 -6.84 21.76
C THR A 38 -2.58 -5.81 20.67
N GLY A 39 -3.36 -4.77 20.98
CA GLY A 39 -3.71 -3.72 20.02
C GLY A 39 -2.49 -2.92 19.53
N LYS A 40 -1.51 -2.67 20.43
CA LYS A 40 -0.22 -2.07 20.04
C LYS A 40 0.56 -2.97 19.08
N MET A 41 0.62 -4.27 19.37
CA MET A 41 1.33 -5.23 18.51
C MET A 41 0.68 -5.32 17.13
N GLU A 42 -0.65 -5.37 17.07
CA GLU A 42 -1.41 -5.33 15.81
C GLU A 42 -1.16 -4.03 15.04
N ALA A 43 -1.15 -2.88 15.72
CA ALA A 43 -0.84 -1.60 15.11
C ALA A 43 0.58 -1.57 14.50
N VAL A 44 1.58 -2.07 15.22
CA VAL A 44 2.95 -2.17 14.71
C VAL A 44 3.03 -3.12 13.50
N GLN A 45 2.32 -4.24 13.54
CA GLN A 45 2.26 -5.16 12.40
C GLN A 45 1.62 -4.50 11.17
N MET A 46 0.49 -3.80 11.35
CA MET A 46 -0.17 -3.08 10.27
C MET A 46 0.67 -1.92 9.73
N LEU A 47 1.40 -1.21 10.60
CA LEU A 47 2.35 -0.18 10.21
C LEU A 47 3.44 -0.74 9.29
N ASN A 48 4.03 -1.88 9.68
CA ASN A 48 5.07 -2.55 8.90
C ASN A 48 4.53 -3.06 7.55
N LYS A 49 3.32 -3.64 7.54
CA LYS A 49 2.65 -4.03 6.29
C LYS A 49 2.41 -2.82 5.38
N ALA A 50 1.89 -1.72 5.93
CA ALA A 50 1.65 -0.50 5.19
C ALA A 50 2.95 0.05 4.59
N ALA A 51 4.04 0.13 5.38
CA ALA A 51 5.35 0.55 4.91
C ALA A 51 5.87 -0.33 3.76
N ALA A 52 5.75 -1.66 3.89
CA ALA A 52 6.13 -2.59 2.84
C ALA A 52 5.32 -2.38 1.55
N TYR A 53 4.01 -2.18 1.66
CA TYR A 53 3.14 -1.91 0.51
C TYR A 53 3.43 -0.55 -0.14
N VAL A 54 3.75 0.50 0.64
CA VAL A 54 4.18 1.79 0.07
C VAL A 54 5.40 1.60 -0.83
N CYS A 55 6.44 0.92 -0.33
CA CYS A 55 7.64 0.64 -1.12
C CYS A 55 7.32 -0.17 -2.36
N TYR A 56 6.58 -1.27 -2.19
CA TYR A 56 6.20 -2.16 -3.29
C TYR A 56 5.44 -1.44 -4.40
N PHE A 57 4.37 -0.72 -4.07
CA PHE A 57 3.58 -0.01 -5.06
C PHE A 57 4.36 1.15 -5.70
N LYS A 58 5.30 1.77 -4.97
CA LYS A 58 6.17 2.79 -5.54
C LYS A 58 7.13 2.21 -6.59
N GLU A 59 7.69 1.04 -6.33
CA GLU A 59 8.55 0.33 -7.28
C GLU A 59 7.74 -0.07 -8.53
N MET A 60 6.56 -0.65 -8.34
CA MET A 60 5.69 -1.06 -9.45
C MET A 60 5.18 0.11 -10.29
N GLU A 61 4.80 1.24 -9.67
CA GLU A 61 4.46 2.50 -10.35
C GLU A 61 5.64 2.96 -11.22
N THR A 62 6.86 2.90 -10.68
CA THR A 62 8.08 3.32 -11.38
C THR A 62 8.36 2.40 -12.57
N LEU A 63 8.22 1.09 -12.40
CA LEU A 63 8.38 0.12 -13.49
C LEU A 63 7.32 0.33 -14.58
N ALA A 64 6.04 0.49 -14.23
CA ALA A 64 4.97 0.77 -15.18
C ALA A 64 5.27 2.03 -16.01
N ARG A 65 5.75 3.10 -15.36
CA ARG A 65 6.14 4.35 -16.03
C ARG A 65 7.30 4.17 -17.00
N ILE A 66 8.33 3.40 -16.62
CA ILE A 66 9.48 3.10 -17.47
C ILE A 66 9.02 2.28 -18.68
N THR A 67 8.25 1.22 -18.45
CA THR A 67 7.68 0.37 -19.51
C THR A 67 6.82 1.18 -20.48
N LYS A 68 5.94 2.06 -19.97
CA LYS A 68 5.12 2.94 -20.80
C LYS A 68 5.96 3.81 -21.73
N ARG A 69 7.05 4.39 -21.22
CA ARG A 69 7.97 5.23 -22.00
C ARG A 69 8.73 4.43 -23.05
N ASP A 70 9.16 3.22 -22.70
CA ASP A 70 9.86 2.32 -23.61
C ASP A 70 8.95 1.86 -24.76
N ARG A 71 7.75 1.38 -24.45
CA ARG A 71 6.73 0.97 -25.44
C ARG A 71 6.33 2.12 -26.36
N LYS A 72 6.16 3.33 -25.82
CA LYS A 72 5.92 4.53 -26.64
C LYS A 72 7.05 4.79 -27.63
N ARG A 73 8.32 4.60 -27.24
CA ARG A 73 9.47 4.75 -28.15
C ARG A 73 9.51 3.67 -29.23
N GLN A 74 9.01 2.48 -28.93
CA GLN A 74 8.88 1.37 -29.86
C GLN A 74 7.66 1.51 -30.80
N GLY A 75 6.85 2.58 -30.65
CA GLY A 75 5.69 2.83 -31.50
C GLY A 75 4.46 2.00 -31.14
N CYS A 76 4.27 1.65 -29.87
CA CYS A 76 3.07 0.94 -29.42
C CYS A 76 1.78 1.68 -29.79
N GLY A 77 0.70 0.92 -30.00
CA GLY A 77 -0.62 1.47 -30.27
C GLY A 77 -1.19 2.23 -29.06
N LYS A 78 -2.23 3.04 -29.32
CA LYS A 78 -2.94 3.79 -28.27
C LYS A 78 -3.50 2.86 -27.18
N GLU A 79 -4.07 1.73 -27.57
CA GLU A 79 -4.65 0.75 -26.65
C GLU A 79 -3.63 0.19 -25.66
N GLU A 80 -2.45 -0.21 -26.14
CA GLU A 80 -1.37 -0.70 -25.28
C GLU A 80 -0.85 0.40 -24.36
N PHE A 81 -0.71 1.62 -24.87
CA PHE A 81 -0.28 2.77 -24.07
C PHE A 81 -1.27 3.08 -22.94
N ASP A 82 -2.57 3.11 -23.25
CA ASP A 82 -3.65 3.39 -22.30
C ASP A 82 -3.77 2.25 -21.26
N ARG A 83 -3.54 1.00 -21.65
CA ARG A 83 -3.48 -0.14 -20.71
C ARG A 83 -2.36 0.05 -19.69
N ILE A 84 -1.13 0.35 -20.14
CA ILE A 84 0.01 0.52 -19.23
C ILE A 84 -0.19 1.76 -18.35
N LEU A 85 -0.79 2.83 -18.88
CA LEU A 85 -1.18 3.99 -18.09
C LEU A 85 -2.17 3.60 -16.97
N GLY A 86 -3.19 2.81 -17.28
CA GLY A 86 -4.13 2.33 -16.26
C GLY A 86 -3.46 1.48 -15.17
N VAL A 87 -2.48 0.65 -15.53
CA VAL A 87 -1.67 -0.09 -14.55
C VAL A 87 -0.89 0.88 -13.64
N GLU A 88 -0.24 1.90 -14.21
CA GLU A 88 0.49 2.93 -13.43
C GLU A 88 -0.45 3.62 -12.43
N GLU A 89 -1.66 4.00 -12.87
CA GLU A 89 -2.65 4.67 -12.04
C GLU A 89 -3.18 3.77 -10.91
N VAL A 90 -3.39 2.48 -11.18
CA VAL A 90 -3.79 1.50 -10.16
C VAL A 90 -2.70 1.34 -9.10
N MET A 91 -1.43 1.19 -9.51
CA MET A 91 -0.31 1.10 -8.56
C MET A 91 -0.17 2.38 -7.73
N GLU A 92 -0.33 3.55 -8.34
CA GLU A 92 -0.32 4.82 -7.62
C GLU A 92 -1.46 4.92 -6.59
N ALA A 93 -2.67 4.48 -6.95
CA ALA A 93 -3.81 4.48 -6.04
C ALA A 93 -3.56 3.61 -4.81
N TYR A 94 -3.06 2.38 -5.00
CA TYR A 94 -2.76 1.48 -3.88
C TYR A 94 -1.58 1.95 -3.03
N LYS A 95 -0.58 2.60 -3.63
CA LYS A 95 0.46 3.30 -2.87
C LYS A 95 -0.14 4.35 -1.94
N ARG A 96 -1.02 5.22 -2.45
CA ARG A 96 -1.69 6.26 -1.64
C ARG A 96 -2.54 5.65 -0.51
N ILE A 97 -3.22 4.55 -0.77
CA ILE A 97 -3.97 3.82 0.28
C ILE A 97 -3.01 3.33 1.37
N ALA A 98 -1.86 2.76 1.00
CA ALA A 98 -0.86 2.30 1.95
C ALA A 98 -0.24 3.46 2.75
N GLU A 99 0.06 4.60 2.10
CA GLU A 99 0.56 5.83 2.75
C GLU A 99 -0.46 6.35 3.77
N MET A 100 -1.75 6.38 3.41
CA MET A 100 -2.81 6.80 4.34
C MET A 100 -2.88 5.90 5.59
N HIS A 101 -2.75 4.58 5.43
CA HIS A 101 -2.73 3.65 6.56
C HIS A 101 -1.49 3.85 7.43
N TYR A 102 -0.32 3.94 6.81
CA TYR A 102 0.94 4.17 7.50
C TYR A 102 0.89 5.45 8.35
N ASP A 103 0.43 6.55 7.76
CA ASP A 103 0.35 7.85 8.44
C ASP A 103 -0.65 7.84 9.59
N ALA A 104 -1.83 7.24 9.39
CA ALA A 104 -2.86 7.17 10.42
C ALA A 104 -2.41 6.31 11.61
N ILE A 105 -1.78 5.15 11.36
CA ILE A 105 -1.27 4.29 12.42
C ILE A 105 -0.11 4.97 13.16
N THR A 106 0.79 5.64 12.43
CA THR A 106 1.89 6.42 13.02
C THR A 106 1.34 7.52 13.93
N ARG A 107 0.34 8.27 13.47
CA ARG A 107 -0.34 9.29 14.27
C ARG A 107 -0.96 8.70 15.54
N MET A 108 -1.66 7.58 15.41
CA MET A 108 -2.28 6.89 16.55
C MET A 108 -1.23 6.52 17.62
N LEU A 109 -0.13 5.87 17.21
CA LEU A 109 0.97 5.50 18.11
C LEU A 109 1.62 6.71 18.78
N TYR A 110 1.85 7.78 18.01
CA TYR A 110 2.44 9.01 18.53
C TYR A 110 1.53 9.72 19.54
N THR A 111 0.24 9.85 19.24
CA THR A 111 -0.73 10.46 20.15
C THR A 111 -0.81 9.69 21.47
N LYS A 112 -0.81 8.36 21.44
CA LYS A 112 -0.82 7.57 22.67
C LYS A 112 0.44 7.75 23.49
N LYS A 113 1.60 7.83 22.85
CA LYS A 113 2.87 8.12 23.52
C LYS A 113 2.82 9.49 24.24
N LEU A 114 2.35 10.53 23.55
CA LEU A 114 2.20 11.86 24.14
C LEU A 114 1.25 11.86 25.35
N MET A 115 0.09 11.21 25.24
CA MET A 115 -0.86 11.10 26.36
C MET A 115 -0.26 10.41 27.59
N LEU A 116 0.54 9.37 27.39
CA LEU A 116 1.24 8.68 28.48
C LEU A 116 2.32 9.57 29.11
N GLU A 117 3.08 10.31 28.30
CA GLU A 117 4.07 11.28 28.77
C GLU A 117 3.40 12.42 29.56
N GLU A 118 2.31 12.98 29.07
CA GLU A 118 1.50 13.99 29.77
C GLU A 118 0.98 13.46 31.10
N THR A 119 0.40 12.26 31.13
CA THR A 119 -0.11 11.63 32.37
C THR A 119 1.01 11.42 33.39
N ARG A 120 2.20 11.02 32.94
CA ARG A 120 3.39 10.86 33.78
C ARG A 120 3.87 12.21 34.33
N MET A 121 3.89 13.26 33.51
CA MET A 121 4.27 14.61 33.94
C MET A 121 3.25 15.24 34.91
N LEU A 122 1.96 14.93 34.75
CA LEU A 122 0.86 15.43 35.56
C LEU A 122 0.63 14.66 36.88
N GLY A 123 1.45 13.67 37.21
CA GLY A 123 1.55 13.13 38.56
C GLY A 123 0.43 12.17 38.99
N LYS A 124 0.00 11.25 38.11
CA LYS A 124 -0.80 10.08 38.52
C LYS A 124 -0.13 8.76 38.13
N THR A 125 1.04 8.48 38.69
CA THR A 125 1.44 7.21 39.36
C THR A 125 2.94 7.22 39.66
N VAL A 126 3.28 6.95 40.93
CA VAL A 126 4.49 6.21 41.31
C VAL A 126 4.29 4.75 40.92
#